data_AF-G4TJR0-F1
#
_entry.id   AF-G4TJR0-F1
#
_cell.length_a   1.000
_cell.length_b   1.000
_cell.length_c   1.000
_cell.angle_alpha   90.00
_cell.angle_beta   90.00
_cell.angle_gamma   90.00
#
_symmetry.space_group_name_H-M   'P 1'
#
loop_
_entity.id
_entity.type
_entity.pdbx_description
1 polymer ?
#
loop_
_entity_poly.entity_id
_entity_poly.type
_entity_poly.pdbx_seq_one_letter_code
_entity_poly.pdbx_strand_id
1 'polypeptide(L)'
;MRRHAEGLVQALSRIRNDSPRRPIVFVAHALGGIILKWALVICHNQNLASKGKLRDILVSTHAILFSETPHSGVENTTLLESINRLASVYMETTDFILKDLRSHSSEFENIQSLYVAASEKISSVFFCEEYTTSGTRNLNVSYHSGAITGDRNGTVIVLHANHSDLVRFSSKEEESYKTVHHHLKEYVESALVAVQEKWVTEDNCRSAAKGESTSLGIIVPKPCPPVSRSYIERKEVQSLITEVQSGDFVDASSRTQIEADLEWSIGSLDPEYRKMTWKDAVAYLDGKERGWLLFIDNADSPDLDLRPYLPNSRHGAVLVTTRNSECISYAQDGAIPVGGLEEKEAVNLHKLANAHLHPTPNL
;
A
#
# COMPACT_ATOMS: atom_id res chain seq x y z
N MET A 1 -16.62 13.70 2.12
CA MET A 1 -15.97 12.56 2.82
C MET A 1 -14.68 12.93 3.53
N ARG A 2 -13.69 13.52 2.83
CA ARG A 2 -12.41 13.92 3.41
C ARG A 2 -12.52 14.74 4.72
N ARG A 3 -13.44 15.69 4.81
CA ARG A 3 -13.68 16.48 6.04
C ARG A 3 -14.09 15.61 7.25
N HIS A 4 -14.89 14.56 7.03
CA HIS A 4 -15.27 13.63 8.10
C HIS A 4 -14.07 12.79 8.55
N ALA A 5 -13.21 12.39 7.62
CA ALA A 5 -11.96 11.68 7.94
C ALA A 5 -10.99 12.57 8.72
N GLU A 6 -10.81 13.83 8.31
CA GLU A 6 -10.03 14.84 9.05
C GLU A 6 -10.59 15.04 10.46
N GLY A 7 -11.91 15.17 10.60
CA GLY A 7 -12.58 15.25 11.90
C GLY A 7 -12.30 14.04 12.79
N LEU A 8 -12.37 12.82 12.22
CA LEU A 8 -12.10 11.56 12.92
C LEU A 8 -10.66 11.50 13.43
N VAL A 9 -9.66 11.75 12.58
CA VAL A 9 -8.25 11.66 13.00
C VAL A 9 -7.89 12.72 14.04
N GLN A 10 -8.47 13.92 13.93
CA GLN A 10 -8.27 14.97 14.93
C GLN A 10 -8.92 14.61 16.27
N ALA A 11 -10.12 14.02 16.27
CA ALA A 11 -10.77 13.56 17.49
C ALA A 11 -9.99 12.43 18.16
N LEU A 12 -9.51 11.45 17.38
CA LEU A 12 -8.68 10.35 17.88
C LEU A 12 -7.36 10.86 18.47
N SER A 13 -6.70 11.79 17.78
CA SER A 13 -5.46 12.42 18.28
C SER A 13 -5.68 13.11 19.63
N ARG A 14 -6.81 13.81 19.83
CA ARG A 14 -7.16 14.44 21.12
C ARG A 14 -7.36 13.42 22.24
N ILE A 15 -8.16 12.38 22.00
CA ILE A 15 -8.49 11.36 23.01
C ILE A 15 -7.24 10.57 23.43
N ARG A 16 -6.27 10.43 22.51
CA ARG A 16 -5.05 9.66 22.72
C ARG A 16 -3.86 10.49 23.20
N ASN A 17 -4.08 11.76 23.57
CA ASN A 17 -3.00 12.66 23.92
C ASN A 17 -2.07 12.09 25.01
N ASP A 18 -2.65 11.43 26.01
CA ASP A 18 -1.92 10.88 27.16
C ASP A 18 -1.46 9.42 26.93
N SER A 19 -1.81 8.83 25.79
CA SER A 19 -1.47 7.45 25.43
C SER A 19 -1.34 7.28 23.91
N PRO A 20 -0.39 7.99 23.26
CA PRO A 20 -0.31 8.07 21.80
C PRO A 20 0.05 6.73 21.13
N ARG A 21 0.66 5.80 21.88
CA ARG A 21 1.09 4.47 21.41
C ARG A 21 0.12 3.34 21.74
N ARG A 22 -1.00 3.63 22.41
CA ARG A 22 -1.96 2.59 22.81
C ARG A 22 -2.50 1.86 21.57
N PRO A 23 -2.45 0.52 21.48
CA PRO A 23 -2.97 -0.20 20.33
C PRO A 23 -4.43 0.16 20.01
N ILE A 24 -4.77 0.15 18.73
CA ILE A 24 -6.12 0.45 18.21
C ILE A 24 -6.60 -0.75 17.40
N VAL A 25 -7.81 -1.21 17.70
CA VAL A 25 -8.59 -2.11 16.85
C VAL A 25 -9.85 -1.35 16.47
N PHE A 26 -10.09 -1.17 15.18
CA PHE A 26 -11.29 -0.51 14.69
C PHE A 26 -12.38 -1.52 14.38
N VAL A 27 -13.62 -1.17 14.70
CA VAL A 27 -14.83 -1.83 14.18
C VAL A 27 -15.54 -0.80 13.33
N ALA A 28 -15.59 -1.04 12.02
CA ALA A 28 -16.01 -0.07 11.04
C ALA A 28 -17.20 -0.62 10.24
N HIS A 29 -18.31 0.10 10.33
CA HIS A 29 -19.58 -0.31 9.74
C HIS A 29 -19.98 0.62 8.58
N ALA A 30 -20.39 0.03 7.46
CA ALA A 30 -20.90 0.72 6.27
C ALA A 30 -20.01 1.91 5.85
N LEU A 31 -20.59 3.11 5.81
CA LEU A 31 -19.88 4.36 5.44
C LEU A 31 -18.74 4.73 6.41
N GLY A 32 -18.80 4.26 7.66
CA GLY A 32 -17.75 4.44 8.64
C GLY A 32 -16.42 3.80 8.19
N GLY A 33 -16.47 2.66 7.49
CA GLY A 33 -15.28 2.06 6.91
C GLY A 33 -14.67 2.89 5.80
N ILE A 34 -15.49 3.59 5.00
CA ILE A 34 -14.97 4.52 3.99
C ILE A 34 -14.26 5.70 4.65
N ILE A 35 -14.89 6.31 5.66
CA ILE A 35 -14.30 7.42 6.42
C ILE A 35 -12.98 6.99 7.06
N LEU A 36 -12.93 5.77 7.61
CA LEU A 36 -11.73 5.22 8.24
C LEU A 36 -10.59 5.03 7.22
N LYS A 37 -10.86 4.51 6.03
CA LYS A 37 -9.83 4.37 4.98
C LYS A 37 -9.20 5.71 4.62
N TRP A 38 -10.04 6.72 4.37
CA TRP A 38 -9.58 8.09 4.13
C TRP A 38 -8.74 8.63 5.30
N ALA A 39 -9.18 8.38 6.53
CA ALA A 39 -8.46 8.79 7.74
C ALA A 39 -7.07 8.15 7.82
N LEU A 40 -6.95 6.86 7.52
CA LEU A 40 -5.67 6.15 7.54
C LEU A 40 -4.73 6.63 6.42
N VAL A 41 -5.25 6.96 5.23
CA VAL A 41 -4.46 7.59 4.17
C VAL A 41 -3.95 8.98 4.59
N ILE A 42 -4.77 9.80 5.27
CA ILE A 42 -4.34 11.09 5.82
C ILE A 42 -3.20 10.91 6.83
N CYS A 43 -3.29 9.89 7.69
CA CYS A 43 -2.25 9.56 8.67
C CYS A 43 -0.97 9.04 8.00
N HIS A 44 -1.09 8.24 6.94
CA HIS A 44 0.03 7.69 6.18
C HIS A 44 0.85 8.78 5.47
N ASN A 45 0.16 9.79 4.92
CA ASN A 45 0.78 10.90 4.20
C ASN A 45 1.46 11.95 5.10
N GLN A 46 1.53 11.71 6.42
CA GLN A 46 2.30 12.58 7.33
C GLN A 46 3.80 12.31 7.20
N ASN A 47 4.59 13.38 7.12
CA ASN A 47 6.05 13.32 7.08
C ASN A 47 6.62 12.75 8.41
N LEU A 48 7.59 11.84 8.31
CA LEU A 48 8.31 11.23 9.44
C LEU A 48 9.00 12.25 10.36
N ALA A 49 9.51 13.35 9.80
CA ALA A 49 10.13 14.43 10.55
C ALA A 49 9.10 15.38 11.19
N SER A 50 7.82 15.30 10.78
CA SER A 50 6.78 16.14 11.36
C SER A 50 6.48 15.71 12.79
N LYS A 51 6.22 16.69 13.67
CA LYS A 51 5.70 16.45 15.02
C LYS A 51 4.21 16.04 15.01
N GLY A 52 3.66 15.70 13.85
CA GLY A 52 2.25 15.38 13.66
C GLY A 52 1.87 14.10 14.39
N LYS A 53 0.91 14.19 15.32
CA LYS A 53 0.37 13.06 16.09
C LYS A 53 -0.51 12.11 15.27
N LEU A 54 -0.82 12.45 14.01
CA LEU A 54 -1.74 11.66 13.18
C LEU A 54 -1.10 10.35 12.73
N ARG A 55 0.21 10.35 12.43
CA ARG A 55 0.93 9.14 12.05
C ARG A 55 0.94 8.09 13.17
N ASP A 56 0.91 8.53 14.42
CA ASP A 56 0.84 7.68 15.61
C ASP A 56 -0.43 6.83 15.63
N ILE A 57 -1.53 7.34 15.04
CA ILE A 57 -2.79 6.60 14.88
C ILE A 57 -2.57 5.42 13.93
N LEU A 58 -1.92 5.66 12.78
CA LEU A 58 -1.62 4.61 11.81
C LEU A 58 -0.74 3.53 12.43
N VAL A 59 0.37 3.92 13.05
CA VAL A 59 1.35 3.01 13.66
C VAL A 59 0.72 2.21 14.80
N SER A 60 -0.18 2.83 15.56
CA SER A 60 -0.90 2.15 16.64
C SER A 60 -2.08 1.31 16.16
N THR A 61 -2.46 1.39 14.88
CA THR A 61 -3.56 0.58 14.35
C THR A 61 -3.08 -0.85 14.12
N HIS A 62 -3.68 -1.78 14.87
CA HIS A 62 -3.39 -3.21 14.75
C HIS A 62 -4.26 -3.86 13.70
N ALA A 63 -5.58 -3.71 13.86
CA ALA A 63 -6.56 -4.42 13.06
C ALA A 63 -7.83 -3.61 12.80
N ILE A 64 -8.57 -3.99 11.75
CA ILE A 64 -9.85 -3.42 11.38
C ILE A 64 -10.85 -4.55 11.08
N LEU A 65 -11.99 -4.49 11.74
CA LEU A 65 -13.16 -5.33 11.46
C LEU A 65 -14.11 -4.50 10.61
N PHE A 66 -14.22 -4.80 9.33
CA PHE A 66 -15.17 -4.17 8.42
C PHE A 66 -16.47 -4.97 8.39
N SER A 67 -17.59 -4.27 8.54
CA SER A 67 -18.93 -4.80 8.36
C SER A 67 -19.64 -3.94 7.33
N GLU A 68 -20.12 -4.53 6.23
CA GLU A 68 -20.91 -3.83 5.20
C GLU A 68 -20.20 -2.64 4.52
N THR A 69 -18.88 -2.52 4.66
CA THR A 69 -18.14 -1.44 4.01
C THR A 69 -18.01 -1.74 2.51
N PRO A 70 -18.24 -0.77 1.62
CA PRO A 70 -18.06 -1.00 0.19
C PRO A 70 -16.55 -0.97 -0.16
N HIS A 71 -16.12 -1.99 -0.89
CA HIS A 71 -14.77 -2.13 -1.43
C HIS A 71 -14.87 -2.15 -2.96
N SER A 72 -13.97 -1.44 -3.65
CA SER A 72 -13.87 -1.52 -5.11
C SER A 72 -12.76 -2.48 -5.50
N GLY A 73 -12.91 -3.14 -6.65
CA GLY A 73 -11.86 -4.02 -7.22
C GLY A 73 -12.33 -5.32 -7.86
N VAL A 74 -13.63 -5.66 -7.83
CA VAL A 74 -14.15 -6.85 -8.53
C VAL A 74 -14.43 -6.48 -9.99
N GLU A 75 -14.03 -7.35 -10.93
CA GLU A 75 -14.11 -7.15 -12.39
C GLU A 75 -15.49 -6.76 -12.96
N ASN A 76 -16.58 -6.77 -12.17
CA ASN A 76 -17.95 -6.49 -12.64
C ASN A 76 -18.83 -5.63 -11.71
N THR A 77 -18.30 -5.02 -10.64
CA THR A 77 -19.11 -4.12 -9.80
C THR A 77 -18.41 -2.80 -9.56
N THR A 78 -19.04 -1.71 -9.99
CA THR A 78 -18.51 -0.36 -9.76
C THR A 78 -18.74 0.05 -8.30
N LEU A 79 -17.83 0.86 -7.79
CA LEU A 79 -17.97 1.54 -6.50
C LEU A 79 -19.26 2.35 -6.40
N LEU A 80 -19.76 2.88 -7.52
CA LEU A 80 -21.04 3.57 -7.61
C LEU A 80 -22.23 2.64 -7.32
N GLU A 81 -22.22 1.42 -7.85
CA GLU A 81 -23.24 0.39 -7.56
C GLU A 81 -23.22 -0.02 -6.08
N SER A 82 -22.03 -0.16 -5.50
CA SER A 82 -21.88 -0.46 -4.07
C SER A 82 -22.41 0.67 -3.18
N ILE A 83 -22.15 1.93 -3.56
CA ILE A 83 -22.72 3.13 -2.89
C ILE A 83 -24.24 3.17 -3.06
N ASN A 84 -24.76 2.81 -4.24
CA ASN A 84 -26.19 2.78 -4.50
C ASN A 84 -26.91 1.71 -3.67
N ARG A 85 -26.29 0.54 -3.48
CA ARG A 85 -26.81 -0.50 -2.59
C ARG A 85 -26.94 0.03 -1.16
N LEU A 86 -25.91 0.68 -0.63
CA LEU A 86 -25.96 1.30 0.70
C LEU A 86 -27.04 2.37 0.80
N ALA A 87 -27.17 3.23 -0.22
CA ALA A 87 -28.21 4.25 -0.27
C ALA A 87 -29.63 3.67 -0.29
N SER A 88 -29.82 2.46 -0.84
CA SER A 88 -31.12 1.80 -0.85
C SER A 88 -31.52 1.18 0.48
N VAL A 89 -30.53 0.86 1.34
CA VAL A 89 -30.76 0.25 2.66
C VAL A 89 -30.81 1.30 3.78
N TYR A 90 -30.12 2.42 3.63
CA TYR A 90 -30.03 3.50 4.65
C TYR A 90 -30.75 4.79 4.21
N MET A 91 -31.58 5.40 5.08
CA MET A 91 -32.47 6.55 4.78
C MET A 91 -31.90 7.96 5.09
N GLU A 92 -32.46 8.96 4.38
CA GLU A 92 -32.44 10.46 4.42
C GLU A 92 -31.30 11.21 5.15
N THR A 93 -30.95 10.86 6.39
CA THR A 93 -29.93 11.59 7.19
C THR A 93 -28.52 11.55 6.60
N THR A 94 -28.27 10.61 5.68
CA THR A 94 -26.97 10.38 5.06
C THR A 94 -26.95 10.81 3.59
N ASP A 95 -28.02 11.45 3.09
CA ASP A 95 -28.16 11.83 1.68
C ASP A 95 -27.05 12.76 1.19
N PHE A 96 -26.66 13.73 2.01
CA PHE A 96 -25.54 14.62 1.67
C PHE A 96 -24.23 13.82 1.49
N ILE A 97 -23.96 12.85 2.36
CA ILE A 97 -22.74 12.02 2.34
C ILE A 97 -22.78 11.08 1.14
N LEU A 98 -23.93 10.45 0.87
CA LEU A 98 -24.13 9.56 -0.28
C LEU A 98 -24.06 10.34 -1.60
N LYS A 99 -24.63 11.56 -1.66
CA LYS A 99 -24.52 12.46 -2.81
C LYS A 99 -23.08 12.88 -3.05
N ASP A 100 -22.36 13.26 -2.00
CA ASP A 100 -20.93 13.60 -2.07
C ASP A 100 -20.09 12.41 -2.55
N LEU A 101 -20.38 11.21 -2.07
CA LEU A 101 -19.72 9.96 -2.52
C LEU A 101 -20.00 9.63 -3.98
N ARG A 102 -21.25 9.78 -4.43
CA ARG A 102 -21.62 9.57 -5.85
C ARG A 102 -20.94 10.59 -6.75
N SER A 103 -20.87 11.85 -6.34
CA SER A 103 -20.26 12.94 -7.11
C SER A 103 -18.74 12.87 -7.21
N HIS A 104 -18.07 12.13 -6.32
CA HIS A 104 -16.61 12.01 -6.25
C HIS A 104 -16.14 10.55 -6.25
N SER A 105 -16.81 9.71 -7.06
CA SER A 105 -16.52 8.27 -7.13
C SER A 105 -15.10 7.99 -7.63
N SER A 106 -14.58 8.80 -8.57
CA SER A 106 -13.21 8.72 -9.08
C SER A 106 -12.14 8.96 -8.00
N GLU A 107 -12.36 9.96 -7.14
CA GLU A 107 -11.50 10.29 -6.02
C GLU A 107 -11.53 9.17 -4.98
N PHE A 108 -12.67 8.48 -4.85
CA PHE A 108 -12.77 7.35 -3.95
C PHE A 108 -12.01 6.12 -4.48
N GLU A 109 -12.04 5.83 -5.78
CA GLU A 109 -11.17 4.80 -6.39
C GLU A 109 -9.69 5.07 -6.13
N ASN A 110 -9.25 6.32 -6.31
CA ASN A 110 -7.88 6.74 -6.00
C ASN A 110 -7.51 6.54 -4.52
N ILE A 111 -8.49 6.68 -3.62
CA ILE A 111 -8.23 6.44 -2.19
C ILE A 111 -8.21 4.96 -1.85
N GLN A 112 -8.96 4.13 -2.55
CA GLN A 112 -8.88 2.68 -2.36
C GLN A 112 -7.48 2.18 -2.70
N SER A 113 -6.88 2.66 -3.80
CA SER A 113 -5.50 2.29 -4.17
C SER A 113 -4.47 2.81 -3.15
N LEU A 114 -4.61 4.06 -2.69
CA LEU A 114 -3.73 4.61 -1.64
C LEU A 114 -3.91 3.91 -0.28
N TYR A 115 -5.12 3.44 0.02
CA TYR A 115 -5.40 2.71 1.24
C TYR A 115 -4.69 1.35 1.27
N VAL A 116 -4.53 0.67 0.14
CA VAL A 116 -3.77 -0.60 0.08
C VAL A 116 -2.35 -0.38 0.61
N ALA A 117 -1.68 0.69 0.19
CA ALA A 117 -0.36 1.04 0.71
C ALA A 117 -0.41 1.43 2.20
N ALA A 118 -1.40 2.23 2.61
CA ALA A 118 -1.54 2.63 4.01
C ALA A 118 -1.84 1.46 4.97
N SER A 119 -2.51 0.43 4.48
CA SER A 119 -2.98 -0.71 5.28
C SER A 119 -2.07 -1.94 5.23
N GLU A 120 -0.91 -1.87 4.57
CA GLU A 120 0.04 -2.99 4.41
C GLU A 120 0.33 -3.74 5.72
N LYS A 121 0.43 -3.01 6.84
CA LYS A 121 0.76 -3.56 8.17
C LYS A 121 -0.46 -3.71 9.08
N ILE A 122 -1.67 -3.56 8.57
CA ILE A 122 -2.92 -3.61 9.34
C ILE A 122 -3.66 -4.88 8.98
N SER A 123 -3.98 -5.71 9.98
CA SER A 123 -4.81 -6.89 9.76
C SER A 123 -6.26 -6.49 9.52
N SER A 124 -6.90 -7.03 8.49
CA SER A 124 -8.30 -6.70 8.18
C SER A 124 -9.14 -7.97 8.11
N VAL A 125 -10.33 -7.93 8.72
CA VAL A 125 -11.38 -8.93 8.51
C VAL A 125 -12.62 -8.23 7.95
N PHE A 126 -13.23 -8.83 6.95
CA PHE A 126 -14.38 -8.32 6.23
C PHE A 126 -15.56 -9.26 6.44
N PHE A 127 -16.58 -8.79 7.15
CA PHE A 127 -17.83 -9.51 7.33
C PHE A 127 -18.81 -9.16 6.21
N CYS A 128 -19.35 -10.19 5.56
CA CYS A 128 -20.30 -10.09 4.45
C CYS A 128 -21.60 -10.85 4.76
N GLU A 129 -22.71 -10.36 4.23
CA GLU A 129 -24.03 -10.99 4.34
C GLU A 129 -24.16 -12.25 3.49
N GLU A 130 -24.94 -13.24 3.95
CA GLU A 130 -25.36 -14.40 3.14
C GLU A 130 -26.66 -14.12 2.35
N TYR A 131 -27.52 -13.23 2.88
CA TYR A 131 -28.84 -12.95 2.35
C TYR A 131 -28.95 -11.52 1.82
N THR A 132 -29.68 -11.35 0.71
CA THR A 132 -30.11 -10.01 0.29
C THR A 132 -31.14 -9.44 1.27
N THR A 133 -31.35 -8.13 1.23
CA THR A 133 -32.39 -7.46 2.03
C THR A 133 -33.81 -7.97 1.73
N SER A 134 -34.06 -8.56 0.56
CA SER A 134 -35.35 -9.19 0.22
C SER A 134 -35.48 -10.63 0.73
N GLY A 135 -34.50 -11.15 1.47
CA GLY A 135 -34.52 -12.49 2.07
C GLY A 135 -34.16 -13.62 1.09
N THR A 136 -33.78 -13.30 -0.15
CA THR A 136 -33.25 -14.31 -1.07
C THR A 136 -31.80 -14.59 -0.74
N ARG A 137 -31.42 -15.88 -0.76
CA ARG A 137 -30.01 -16.27 -0.61
C ARG A 137 -29.22 -15.60 -1.71
N ASN A 138 -28.22 -14.82 -1.32
CA ASN A 138 -27.43 -14.07 -2.28
C ASN A 138 -26.45 -15.06 -2.95
N LEU A 139 -26.90 -15.70 -4.04
CA LEU A 139 -26.04 -16.59 -4.86
C LEU A 139 -24.86 -15.83 -5.50
N ASN A 140 -24.89 -14.49 -5.41
CA ASN A 140 -23.86 -13.58 -5.87
C ASN A 140 -23.16 -12.88 -4.69
N VAL A 141 -23.07 -13.54 -3.51
CA VAL A 141 -21.98 -13.24 -2.55
C VAL A 141 -20.70 -13.62 -3.28
N SER A 142 -20.27 -12.73 -4.16
CA SER A 142 -18.96 -12.82 -4.74
C SER A 142 -18.05 -12.74 -3.53
N TYR A 143 -17.38 -13.85 -3.24
CA TYR A 143 -16.24 -13.97 -2.35
C TYR A 143 -15.22 -12.82 -2.58
N HIS A 144 -15.34 -12.11 -3.70
CA HIS A 144 -14.50 -11.02 -4.17
C HIS A 144 -15.03 -9.62 -3.79
N SER A 145 -16.30 -9.45 -3.42
CA SER A 145 -16.87 -8.12 -3.07
C SER A 145 -16.50 -7.64 -1.66
N GLY A 146 -16.01 -8.54 -0.81
CA GLY A 146 -15.63 -8.25 0.58
C GLY A 146 -14.18 -7.83 0.76
N ALA A 147 -13.27 -8.21 -0.15
CA ALA A 147 -11.85 -7.90 -0.07
C ALA A 147 -11.49 -6.79 -1.05
N ILE A 148 -10.53 -5.94 -0.67
CA ILE A 148 -9.89 -5.03 -1.63
C ILE A 148 -8.95 -5.87 -2.47
N THR A 149 -9.05 -5.76 -3.79
CA THR A 149 -8.08 -6.38 -4.71
C THR A 149 -6.67 -5.88 -4.37
N GLY A 150 -5.81 -6.78 -3.90
CA GLY A 150 -4.44 -6.47 -3.48
C GLY A 150 -4.19 -6.37 -1.97
N ASP A 151 -5.22 -6.47 -1.11
CA ASP A 151 -5.03 -6.61 0.34
C ASP A 151 -4.56 -8.03 0.67
N ARG A 152 -3.24 -8.17 0.88
CA ARG A 152 -2.58 -9.46 1.11
C ARG A 152 -2.93 -10.09 2.47
N ASN A 153 -3.52 -9.33 3.40
CA ASN A 153 -3.78 -9.75 4.77
C ASN A 153 -5.27 -9.74 5.13
N GLY A 154 -6.15 -9.52 4.14
CA GLY A 154 -7.59 -9.46 4.32
C GLY A 154 -8.25 -10.84 4.45
N THR A 155 -8.96 -11.08 5.55
CA THR A 155 -9.79 -12.29 5.73
C THR A 155 -11.26 -11.95 5.45
N VAL A 156 -11.93 -12.69 4.56
CA VAL A 156 -13.36 -12.49 4.28
C VAL A 156 -14.18 -13.58 4.96
N ILE A 157 -15.24 -13.18 5.68
CA ILE A 157 -16.11 -14.07 6.45
C ILE A 157 -17.56 -13.77 6.10
N VAL A 158 -18.28 -14.80 5.66
CA VAL A 158 -19.71 -14.69 5.39
C VAL A 158 -20.48 -15.03 6.67
N LEU A 159 -21.38 -14.14 7.08
CA LEU A 159 -22.27 -14.33 8.22
C LEU A 159 -23.69 -14.63 7.75
N HIS A 160 -24.39 -15.45 8.53
CA HIS A 160 -25.77 -15.86 8.25
C HIS A 160 -26.77 -14.75 8.61
N ALA A 161 -26.69 -13.64 7.88
CA ALA A 161 -27.51 -12.45 8.07
C ALA A 161 -27.75 -11.75 6.72
N ASN A 162 -28.72 -10.82 6.71
CA ASN A 162 -28.90 -9.85 5.63
C ASN A 162 -28.15 -8.54 5.95
N HIS A 163 -28.14 -7.60 5.00
CA HIS A 163 -27.51 -6.27 5.12
C HIS A 163 -28.01 -5.37 6.27
N SER A 164 -29.10 -5.71 6.95
CA SER A 164 -29.61 -4.92 8.08
C SER A 164 -29.33 -5.59 9.42
N ASP A 165 -29.04 -6.89 9.39
CA ASP A 165 -28.88 -7.74 10.56
C ASP A 165 -27.43 -8.18 10.80
N LEU A 166 -26.49 -7.88 9.88
CA LEU A 166 -25.08 -8.30 9.97
C LEU A 166 -24.38 -7.86 11.27
N VAL A 167 -24.80 -6.72 11.82
CA VAL A 167 -24.29 -6.16 13.08
C VAL A 167 -25.34 -6.15 14.20
N ARG A 168 -26.45 -6.87 14.03
CA ARG A 168 -27.55 -6.93 15.00
C ARG A 168 -27.74 -8.37 15.46
N PHE A 169 -27.12 -8.68 16.59
CA PHE A 169 -27.19 -10.01 17.17
C PHE A 169 -28.33 -10.09 18.19
N SER A 170 -29.13 -11.14 18.07
CA SER A 170 -30.25 -11.41 18.97
C SER A 170 -29.78 -11.88 20.36
N SER A 171 -28.63 -12.55 20.41
CA SER A 171 -28.04 -13.10 21.63
C SER A 171 -26.54 -13.37 21.45
N LYS A 172 -25.82 -13.63 22.55
CA LYS A 172 -24.39 -13.99 22.51
C LYS A 172 -24.16 -15.44 22.07
N GLU A 173 -25.23 -16.25 22.07
CA GLU A 173 -25.24 -17.65 21.67
C GLU A 173 -25.31 -17.82 20.15
N GLU A 174 -25.66 -16.75 19.42
CA GLU A 174 -25.72 -16.70 17.96
C GLU A 174 -24.34 -16.95 17.33
N GLU A 175 -24.30 -17.72 16.25
CA GLU A 175 -23.04 -18.13 15.62
C GLU A 175 -22.30 -16.94 15.00
N SER A 176 -23.03 -16.01 14.38
CA SER A 176 -22.47 -14.77 13.83
C SER A 176 -21.83 -13.90 14.92
N TYR A 177 -22.48 -13.78 16.09
CA TYR A 177 -21.89 -13.07 17.24
C TYR A 177 -20.60 -13.73 17.72
N LYS A 178 -20.61 -15.06 17.90
CA LYS A 178 -19.43 -15.83 18.33
C LYS A 178 -18.27 -15.66 17.36
N THR A 179 -18.56 -15.64 16.06
CA THR A 179 -17.57 -15.48 14.99
C THR A 179 -16.93 -14.08 15.05
N VAL A 180 -17.73 -13.02 15.11
CA VAL A 180 -17.21 -11.65 15.25
C VAL A 180 -16.42 -11.47 16.54
N HIS A 181 -16.94 -12.01 17.66
CA HIS A 181 -16.28 -11.96 18.96
C HIS A 181 -14.95 -12.72 18.96
N HIS A 182 -14.85 -13.86 18.28
CA HIS A 182 -13.61 -14.63 18.15
C HIS A 182 -12.50 -13.79 17.51
N HIS A 183 -12.74 -13.19 16.34
CA HIS A 183 -11.75 -12.35 15.66
C HIS A 183 -11.42 -11.08 16.43
N LEU A 184 -12.43 -10.42 17.04
CA LEU A 184 -12.17 -9.25 17.87
C LEU A 184 -11.25 -9.60 19.04
N LYS A 185 -11.49 -10.72 19.71
CA LYS A 185 -10.68 -11.20 20.83
C LYS A 185 -9.25 -11.51 20.37
N GLU A 186 -9.08 -12.24 19.28
CA GLU A 186 -7.78 -12.59 18.71
C GLU A 186 -6.94 -11.33 18.40
N TYR A 187 -7.54 -10.33 17.77
CA TYR A 187 -6.85 -9.07 17.48
C TYR A 187 -6.51 -8.29 18.76
N VAL A 188 -7.39 -8.27 19.76
CA VAL A 188 -7.11 -7.61 21.04
C VAL A 188 -5.94 -8.28 21.78
N GLU A 189 -5.90 -9.62 21.81
CA GLU A 189 -4.84 -10.38 22.49
C GLU A 189 -3.47 -10.20 21.82
N SER A 190 -3.42 -10.12 20.48
CA SER A 190 -2.18 -9.94 19.72
C SER A 190 -1.74 -8.47 19.59
N ALA A 191 -2.63 -7.50 19.85
CA ALA A 191 -2.40 -6.09 19.55
C ALA A 191 -1.18 -5.48 20.26
N LEU A 192 -0.94 -5.83 21.53
CA LEU A 192 0.13 -5.20 22.31
C LEU A 192 1.51 -5.51 21.74
N VAL A 193 1.77 -6.79 21.43
CA VAL A 193 3.05 -7.23 20.86
C VAL A 193 3.24 -6.65 19.47
N ALA A 194 2.24 -6.80 18.60
CA ALA A 194 2.32 -6.36 17.21
C ALA A 194 2.51 -4.84 17.08
N VAL A 195 1.79 -4.04 17.88
CA VAL A 195 1.93 -2.58 17.85
C VAL A 195 3.26 -2.14 18.45
N GLN A 196 3.77 -2.82 19.48
CA GLN A 196 5.10 -2.52 20.02
C GLN A 196 6.20 -2.70 18.95
N GLU A 197 6.14 -3.76 18.15
CA GLU A 197 7.07 -3.99 17.03
C GLU A 197 6.96 -2.91 15.94
N LYS A 198 5.73 -2.48 15.62
CA LYS A 198 5.50 -1.35 14.69
C LYS A 198 6.14 -0.07 15.22
N TRP A 199 6.01 0.22 16.51
CA TRP A 199 6.61 1.40 17.14
C TRP A 199 8.13 1.38 17.17
N VAL A 200 8.76 0.21 17.42
CA VAL A 200 10.22 0.08 17.32
C VAL A 200 10.69 0.46 15.91
N THR A 201 10.01 -0.05 14.88
CA THR A 201 10.35 0.27 13.49
C THR A 201 10.15 1.75 13.19
N GLU A 202 9.01 2.32 13.59
CA GLU A 202 8.69 3.72 13.36
C GLU A 202 9.67 4.67 14.08
N ASP A 203 10.04 4.38 15.33
CA ASP A 203 10.99 5.19 16.11
C ASP A 203 12.37 5.21 15.45
N ASN A 204 12.83 4.07 14.92
CA ASN A 204 14.07 3.99 14.17
C ASN A 204 14.02 4.85 12.91
N CYS A 205 12.93 4.76 12.13
CA CYS A 205 12.73 5.58 10.94
C CYS A 205 12.68 7.08 11.27
N ARG A 206 12.02 7.47 12.38
CA ARG A 206 11.96 8.88 12.81
C ARG A 206 13.30 9.41 13.32
N SER A 207 14.09 8.58 13.98
CA SER A 207 15.42 8.96 14.48
C SER A 207 16.39 9.17 13.31
N ALA A 208 16.38 8.27 12.34
CA ALA A 208 17.13 8.41 11.08
C ALA A 208 16.74 9.68 10.33
N ALA A 209 15.44 9.95 10.17
CA ALA A 209 14.94 11.16 9.50
C ALA A 209 15.33 12.49 10.18
N LYS A 210 15.73 12.46 11.46
CA LYS A 210 16.19 13.63 12.22
C LYS A 210 17.71 13.77 12.26
N GLY A 211 18.46 12.81 11.71
CA GLY A 211 19.92 12.80 11.78
C GLY A 211 20.49 12.48 13.17
N GLU A 212 19.68 11.92 14.08
CA GLU A 212 20.11 11.52 15.42
C GLU A 212 20.66 10.09 15.36
N SER A 213 21.99 9.94 15.26
CA SER A 213 22.67 8.65 15.32
C SER A 213 22.74 8.15 16.77
N THR A 214 21.99 7.10 17.12
CA THR A 214 22.16 6.39 18.39
C THR A 214 23.38 5.47 18.31
N SER A 215 24.36 5.72 19.17
CA SER A 215 25.60 4.96 19.27
C SER A 215 25.48 3.74 20.18
N LEU A 216 26.31 2.73 19.86
CA LEU A 216 26.72 1.55 20.63
C LEU A 216 25.84 0.28 20.62
N GLY A 217 26.23 -0.62 19.72
CA GLY A 217 26.23 -2.08 19.89
C GLY A 217 27.16 -2.70 18.84
N ILE A 218 28.30 -3.25 19.27
CA ILE A 218 29.38 -3.81 18.43
C ILE A 218 28.82 -4.75 17.35
N ILE A 219 29.00 -4.40 16.08
CA ILE A 219 28.66 -5.24 14.93
C ILE A 219 29.79 -6.23 14.70
N VAL A 220 29.55 -7.50 15.01
CA VAL A 220 30.31 -8.63 14.44
C VAL A 220 29.56 -9.07 13.17
N PRO A 221 30.23 -9.32 12.03
CA PRO A 221 29.57 -9.75 10.80
C PRO A 221 28.81 -11.06 11.00
N LYS A 222 27.53 -11.11 10.59
CA LYS A 222 26.72 -12.32 10.59
C LYS A 222 27.09 -13.16 9.35
N PRO A 223 27.24 -14.50 9.43
CA PRO A 223 27.66 -15.31 8.29
C PRO A 223 26.55 -15.42 7.23
N CYS A 224 26.94 -15.45 5.95
CA CYS A 224 26.06 -15.65 4.81
C CYS A 224 25.29 -16.99 4.87
N PRO A 225 23.96 -17.01 4.65
CA PRO A 225 23.23 -18.22 4.32
C PRO A 225 23.37 -18.58 2.82
N PRO A 226 23.21 -19.86 2.43
CA PRO A 226 23.40 -20.34 1.06
C PRO A 226 22.16 -20.16 0.16
N VAL A 227 22.41 -20.20 -1.15
CA VAL A 227 21.63 -19.63 -2.27
C VAL A 227 20.50 -20.55 -2.79
N SER A 228 19.31 -19.98 -3.04
CA SER A 228 18.29 -20.53 -3.95
C SER A 228 17.44 -19.39 -4.55
N ARG A 229 17.30 -19.32 -5.88
CA ARG A 229 16.57 -18.32 -6.66
C ARG A 229 15.05 -18.29 -6.32
N SER A 230 14.64 -17.22 -5.69
CA SER A 230 13.27 -16.72 -5.45
C SER A 230 13.53 -15.31 -4.93
N TYR A 231 12.95 -14.26 -5.50
CA TYR A 231 13.30 -12.85 -5.21
C TYR A 231 13.60 -12.63 -3.71
N ILE A 232 14.86 -12.26 -3.43
CA ILE A 232 15.38 -12.08 -2.07
C ILE A 232 15.37 -10.59 -1.77
N GLU A 233 14.50 -10.18 -0.86
CA GLU A 233 14.44 -8.83 -0.29
C GLU A 233 15.79 -8.48 0.36
N ARG A 234 16.50 -7.49 -0.20
CA ARG A 234 17.75 -6.95 0.36
C ARG A 234 17.45 -5.67 1.13
N LYS A 235 17.00 -5.81 2.38
CA LYS A 235 16.54 -4.68 3.23
C LYS A 235 17.53 -3.51 3.34
N GLU A 236 18.83 -3.75 3.28
CA GLU A 236 19.87 -2.69 3.29
C GLU A 236 19.95 -1.93 1.95
N VAL A 237 19.79 -2.62 0.82
CA VAL A 237 19.76 -2.00 -0.53
C VAL A 237 18.42 -1.29 -0.75
N GLN A 238 17.32 -1.90 -0.33
CA GLN A 238 15.99 -1.30 -0.31
C GLN A 238 15.99 -0.02 0.56
N SER A 239 16.62 -0.05 1.73
CA SER A 239 16.78 1.12 2.61
C SER A 239 17.60 2.24 1.97
N LEU A 240 18.67 1.92 1.24
CA LEU A 240 19.48 2.90 0.47
C LEU A 240 18.70 3.49 -0.72
N ILE A 241 17.84 2.71 -1.38
CA ILE A 241 16.93 3.16 -2.45
C ILE A 241 15.82 4.08 -1.89
N THR A 242 15.42 3.89 -0.62
CA THR A 242 14.33 4.66 0.02
C THR A 242 14.82 5.99 0.63
N GLU A 243 16.11 6.14 0.91
CA GLU A 243 16.73 7.43 1.30
C GLU A 243 16.89 8.41 0.13
N VAL A 244 16.83 7.91 -1.10
CA VAL A 244 16.73 8.73 -2.30
C VAL A 244 15.29 9.24 -2.39
N GLN A 245 15.10 10.52 -2.10
CA GLN A 245 13.86 11.20 -2.43
C GLN A 245 13.59 11.03 -3.93
N SER A 246 12.47 10.35 -4.24
CA SER A 246 11.94 10.05 -5.58
C SER A 246 12.94 9.31 -6.48
N GLY A 247 12.92 7.98 -6.45
CA GLY A 247 13.52 7.17 -7.51
C GLY A 247 12.75 7.40 -8.80
N ASP A 248 13.30 8.21 -9.68
CA ASP A 248 12.75 8.47 -11.01
C ASP A 248 12.96 7.21 -11.84
N PHE A 249 11.86 6.49 -12.11
CA PHE A 249 11.85 5.33 -12.99
C PHE A 249 11.61 5.82 -14.41
N VAL A 250 12.55 5.57 -15.30
CA VAL A 250 12.54 6.02 -16.68
C VAL A 250 12.50 4.80 -17.59
N ASP A 251 11.45 4.67 -18.41
CA ASP A 251 11.37 3.63 -19.43
C ASP A 251 12.20 4.04 -20.66
N ALA A 252 13.29 3.32 -20.89
CA ALA A 252 14.20 3.48 -22.01
C ALA A 252 13.82 2.64 -23.25
N SER A 253 12.54 2.26 -23.38
CA SER A 253 12.00 1.62 -24.59
C SER A 253 12.17 2.47 -25.85
N SER A 254 12.17 3.81 -25.72
CA SER A 254 12.40 4.74 -26.82
C SER A 254 12.89 6.11 -26.34
N ARG A 255 13.48 6.90 -27.25
CA ARG A 255 13.85 8.30 -26.98
C ARG A 255 12.67 9.11 -26.43
N THR A 256 11.52 9.02 -27.10
CA THR A 256 10.33 9.80 -26.73
C THR A 256 9.84 9.46 -25.32
N GLN A 257 9.96 8.19 -24.91
CA GLN A 257 9.53 7.74 -23.59
C GLN A 257 10.46 8.28 -22.49
N ILE A 258 11.78 8.21 -22.71
CA ILE A 258 12.76 8.78 -21.77
C ILE A 258 12.49 10.27 -21.54
N GLU A 259 12.28 11.02 -22.63
CA GLU A 259 12.04 12.46 -22.56
C GLU A 259 10.73 12.75 -21.80
N ALA A 260 9.66 12.01 -22.06
CA ALA A 260 8.39 12.16 -21.38
C ALA A 260 8.46 11.84 -19.87
N ASP A 261 9.17 10.77 -19.49
CA ASP A 261 9.30 10.36 -18.10
C ASP A 261 10.14 11.35 -17.29
N LEU A 262 11.23 11.87 -17.87
CA LEU A 262 12.06 12.89 -17.25
C LEU A 262 11.31 14.22 -17.10
N GLU A 263 10.53 14.63 -18.11
CA GLU A 263 9.68 15.83 -18.04
C GLU A 263 8.58 15.70 -16.99
N TRP A 264 7.96 14.53 -16.91
CA TRP A 264 6.95 14.24 -15.90
C TRP A 264 7.54 14.26 -14.49
N SER A 265 8.72 13.64 -14.32
CA SER A 265 9.43 13.61 -13.05
C SER A 265 9.67 15.03 -12.53
N ILE A 266 10.35 15.89 -13.30
CA ILE A 266 10.63 17.26 -12.83
C ILE A 266 9.36 18.10 -12.68
N GLY A 267 8.38 17.94 -13.58
CA GLY A 267 7.11 18.67 -13.53
C GLY A 267 6.21 18.29 -12.35
N SER A 268 6.47 17.15 -11.71
CA SER A 268 5.75 16.69 -10.52
C SER A 268 6.29 17.29 -9.21
N LEU A 269 7.49 17.86 -9.22
CA LEU A 269 8.18 18.36 -8.02
C LEU A 269 7.58 19.67 -7.48
N ASP A 270 7.30 20.62 -8.37
CA ASP A 270 6.71 21.92 -8.03
C ASP A 270 5.91 22.49 -9.22
N PRO A 271 4.78 23.18 -9.00
CA PRO A 271 4.06 23.92 -10.04
C PRO A 271 4.92 24.82 -10.93
N GLU A 272 6.02 25.37 -10.42
CA GLU A 272 6.98 26.19 -11.18
C GLU A 272 7.75 25.38 -12.25
N TYR A 273 7.90 24.07 -12.04
CA TYR A 273 8.63 23.17 -12.94
C TYR A 273 7.75 22.51 -14.02
N ARG A 274 6.45 22.82 -14.05
CA ARG A 274 5.45 22.17 -14.93
C ARG A 274 5.67 22.36 -16.44
N LYS A 275 6.58 23.25 -16.83
CA LYS A 275 6.97 23.51 -18.24
C LYS A 275 8.44 23.16 -18.52
N MET A 276 9.10 22.50 -17.59
CA MET A 276 10.50 22.11 -17.75
C MET A 276 10.64 20.90 -18.67
N THR A 277 11.77 20.87 -19.37
CA THR A 277 12.12 19.84 -20.33
C THR A 277 12.93 18.73 -19.66
N TRP A 278 13.14 17.61 -20.34
CA TRP A 278 13.99 16.52 -19.84
C TRP A 278 15.43 17.00 -19.55
N LYS A 279 15.93 18.02 -20.26
CA LYS A 279 17.25 18.60 -20.02
C LYS A 279 17.32 19.30 -18.67
N ASP A 280 16.22 19.96 -18.29
CA ASP A 280 16.11 20.61 -17.00
C ASP A 280 16.05 19.57 -15.87
N ALA A 281 15.42 18.41 -16.11
CA ALA A 281 15.45 17.26 -15.20
C ALA A 281 16.87 16.76 -14.94
N VAL A 282 17.67 16.56 -15.98
CA VAL A 282 19.09 16.17 -15.86
C VAL A 282 19.89 17.26 -15.12
N ALA A 283 19.70 18.53 -15.48
CA ALA A 283 20.38 19.66 -14.82
C ALA A 283 20.00 19.78 -13.33
N TYR A 284 18.74 19.48 -13.00
CA TYR A 284 18.25 19.45 -11.62
C TYR A 284 18.93 18.35 -10.79
N LEU A 285 19.10 17.15 -11.36
CA LEU A 285 19.85 16.07 -10.72
C LEU A 285 21.35 16.41 -10.57
N ASP A 286 21.94 17.09 -11.56
CA ASP A 286 23.31 17.59 -11.47
C ASP A 286 23.50 18.61 -10.35
N GLY A 287 22.53 19.51 -10.15
CA GLY A 287 22.55 20.55 -9.12
C GLY A 287 22.18 20.08 -7.71
N LYS A 288 21.71 18.83 -7.53
CA LYS A 288 21.32 18.31 -6.21
C LYS A 288 22.55 18.04 -5.34
N GLU A 289 22.60 18.69 -4.18
CA GLU A 289 23.65 18.50 -3.16
C GLU A 289 23.38 17.30 -2.21
N ARG A 290 22.29 16.55 -2.43
CA ARG A 290 21.88 15.39 -1.62
C ARG A 290 21.76 14.13 -2.48
N GLY A 291 21.97 12.98 -1.84
CA GLY A 291 21.89 11.63 -2.41
C GLY A 291 20.68 11.42 -3.33
N TRP A 292 20.92 10.99 -4.58
CA TRP A 292 19.84 10.59 -5.49
C TRP A 292 20.16 9.31 -6.28
N LEU A 293 19.13 8.65 -6.81
CA LEU A 293 19.22 7.41 -7.58
C LEU A 293 18.22 7.45 -8.74
N LEU A 294 18.71 7.21 -9.95
CA LEU A 294 17.94 7.17 -11.18
C LEU A 294 17.89 5.73 -11.70
N PHE A 295 16.68 5.23 -12.00
CA PHE A 295 16.48 3.91 -12.60
C PHE A 295 16.12 4.07 -14.07
N ILE A 296 16.94 3.52 -14.96
CA ILE A 296 16.69 3.44 -16.40
C ILE A 296 16.36 1.99 -16.73
N ASP A 297 15.08 1.70 -16.95
CA ASP A 297 14.61 0.35 -17.23
C ASP A 297 14.47 0.11 -18.74
N ASN A 298 14.59 -1.13 -19.18
CA ASN A 298 14.24 -1.55 -20.56
C ASN A 298 15.09 -0.89 -21.66
N ALA A 299 16.37 -0.59 -21.38
CA ALA A 299 17.31 0.05 -22.30
C ALA A 299 17.87 -0.93 -23.35
N ASP A 300 17.00 -1.57 -24.12
CA ASP A 300 17.34 -2.68 -25.00
C ASP A 300 17.77 -2.25 -26.41
N SER A 301 17.43 -1.03 -26.82
CA SER A 301 17.65 -0.55 -28.18
C SER A 301 19.13 -0.21 -28.42
N PRO A 302 19.80 -0.81 -29.43
CA PRO A 302 21.20 -0.51 -29.74
C PRO A 302 21.39 0.87 -30.36
N ASP A 303 20.33 1.45 -30.94
CA ASP A 303 20.36 2.77 -31.58
C ASP A 303 20.10 3.92 -30.58
N LEU A 304 19.84 3.58 -29.32
CA LEU A 304 19.49 4.54 -28.27
C LEU A 304 20.74 4.96 -27.49
N ASP A 305 21.18 6.20 -27.72
CA ASP A 305 22.28 6.78 -26.94
C ASP A 305 21.78 7.34 -25.60
N LEU A 306 22.19 6.71 -24.50
CA LEU A 306 21.79 7.13 -23.15
C LEU A 306 22.58 8.32 -22.60
N ARG A 307 23.78 8.60 -23.13
CA ARG A 307 24.70 9.64 -22.60
C ARG A 307 24.04 11.00 -22.30
N PRO A 308 23.13 11.53 -23.14
CA PRO A 308 22.50 12.83 -22.88
C PRO A 308 21.60 12.84 -21.64
N TYR A 309 21.08 11.69 -21.23
CA TYR A 309 20.11 11.54 -20.14
C TYR A 309 20.76 11.18 -18.81
N LEU A 310 22.07 10.94 -18.79
CA LEU A 310 22.83 10.58 -17.60
C LEU A 310 23.36 11.84 -16.91
N PRO A 311 23.00 12.08 -15.64
CA PRO A 311 23.60 13.17 -14.87
C PRO A 311 25.08 12.90 -14.57
N ASN A 312 25.87 13.97 -14.46
CA ASN A 312 27.28 13.96 -14.11
C ASN A 312 27.54 14.22 -12.60
N SER A 313 26.49 14.37 -11.79
CA SER A 313 26.62 14.60 -10.36
C SER A 313 27.45 13.51 -9.66
N ARG A 314 28.23 13.92 -8.66
CA ARG A 314 28.93 12.99 -7.74
C ARG A 314 28.05 12.58 -6.56
N HIS A 315 26.85 13.15 -6.45
CA HIS A 315 25.95 12.95 -5.33
C HIS A 315 24.84 11.95 -5.63
N GLY A 316 24.87 11.27 -6.77
CA GLY A 316 23.88 10.24 -7.09
C GLY A 316 24.43 9.07 -7.88
N ALA A 317 23.55 8.08 -8.09
CA ALA A 317 23.84 6.84 -8.80
C ALA A 317 22.80 6.59 -9.90
N VAL A 318 23.20 5.85 -10.94
CA VAL A 318 22.29 5.43 -12.02
C VAL A 318 22.34 3.91 -12.13
N LEU A 319 21.17 3.27 -12.17
CA LEU A 319 21.04 1.84 -12.48
C LEU A 319 20.36 1.67 -13.84
N VAL A 320 20.98 0.90 -14.74
CA VAL A 320 20.44 0.60 -16.07
C VAL A 320 20.11 -0.89 -16.16
N THR A 321 18.89 -1.24 -16.56
CA THR A 321 18.52 -2.61 -16.92
C THR A 321 18.41 -2.75 -18.44
N THR A 322 18.89 -3.87 -18.98
CA THR A 322 18.97 -4.08 -20.42
C THR A 322 19.23 -5.54 -20.78
N ARG A 323 18.72 -5.96 -21.93
CA ARG A 323 19.06 -7.19 -22.66
C ARG A 323 20.20 -6.96 -23.66
N ASN A 324 20.59 -5.72 -23.91
CA ASN A 324 21.68 -5.34 -24.82
C ASN A 324 23.02 -5.28 -24.07
N SER A 325 23.92 -6.21 -24.36
CA SER A 325 25.25 -6.25 -23.74
C SER A 325 26.15 -5.06 -24.11
N GLU A 326 25.86 -4.33 -25.18
CA GLU A 326 26.65 -3.14 -25.57
C GLU A 326 26.45 -1.95 -24.61
N CYS A 327 25.37 -1.96 -23.81
CA CYS A 327 25.11 -0.95 -22.78
C CYS A 327 26.15 -0.96 -21.63
N ILE A 328 27.00 -1.99 -21.55
CA ILE A 328 28.16 -2.03 -20.64
C ILE A 328 29.06 -0.79 -20.86
N SER A 329 29.10 -0.25 -22.08
CA SER A 329 29.85 0.96 -22.40
C SER A 329 29.45 2.20 -21.59
N TYR A 330 28.22 2.24 -21.04
CA TYR A 330 27.75 3.31 -20.16
C TYR A 330 28.14 3.12 -18.69
N ALA A 331 28.48 1.89 -18.29
CA ALA A 331 28.70 1.53 -16.90
C ALA A 331 30.19 1.58 -16.54
N GLN A 332 30.64 2.74 -16.04
CA GLN A 332 32.04 2.91 -15.59
C GLN A 332 32.38 2.02 -14.38
N ASP A 333 31.39 1.71 -13.53
CA ASP A 333 31.54 0.91 -12.31
C ASP A 333 31.29 -0.60 -12.53
N GLY A 334 31.02 -1.01 -13.78
CA GLY A 334 30.84 -2.40 -14.19
C GLY A 334 29.39 -2.84 -14.41
N ALA A 335 29.24 -4.06 -14.94
CA ALA A 335 27.95 -4.64 -15.30
C ALA A 335 27.77 -6.04 -14.71
N ILE A 336 26.52 -6.39 -14.40
CA ILE A 336 26.17 -7.68 -13.79
C ILE A 336 25.34 -8.50 -14.80
N PRO A 337 25.90 -9.57 -15.40
CA PRO A 337 25.13 -10.43 -16.28
C PRO A 337 24.11 -11.25 -15.49
N VAL A 338 22.86 -11.26 -15.96
CA VAL A 338 21.77 -12.03 -15.36
C VAL A 338 21.60 -13.35 -16.13
N GLY A 339 21.99 -14.47 -15.50
CA GLY A 339 21.87 -15.81 -16.10
C GLY A 339 20.45 -16.41 -15.98
N GLY A 340 20.20 -17.51 -16.71
CA GLY A 340 18.95 -18.27 -16.61
C GLY A 340 18.73 -18.90 -15.24
N LEU A 341 17.48 -19.26 -14.90
CA LEU A 341 17.07 -19.87 -13.61
C LEU A 341 17.52 -21.33 -13.46
N GLU A 342 17.70 -21.82 -12.21
CA GLU A 342 18.27 -23.17 -12.00
C GLU A 342 17.07 -24.07 -12.13
N GLU A 343 17.29 -25.36 -12.37
CA GLU A 343 16.17 -26.28 -12.49
C GLU A 343 15.27 -26.26 -11.25
N LYS A 344 15.87 -26.20 -10.05
CA LYS A 344 15.12 -26.05 -8.78
C LYS A 344 14.34 -24.73 -8.72
N GLU A 345 14.89 -23.70 -9.37
CA GLU A 345 14.36 -22.36 -9.63
C GLU A 345 13.08 -22.33 -10.42
N ALA A 346 13.25 -22.88 -11.62
CA ALA A 346 12.21 -23.01 -12.61
C ALA A 346 11.09 -23.92 -12.09
N VAL A 347 11.41 -24.99 -11.36
CA VAL A 347 10.41 -25.88 -10.75
C VAL A 347 9.61 -25.18 -9.65
N ASN A 348 10.26 -24.38 -8.79
CA ASN A 348 9.53 -23.60 -7.78
C ASN A 348 8.65 -22.53 -8.44
N LEU A 349 9.15 -21.85 -9.47
CA LEU A 349 8.38 -20.88 -10.25
C LEU A 349 7.18 -21.56 -10.94
N HIS A 350 7.37 -22.75 -11.50
CA HIS A 350 6.32 -23.52 -12.16
C HIS A 350 5.27 -24.03 -11.18
N LYS A 351 5.66 -24.44 -9.96
CA LYS A 351 4.72 -24.80 -8.89
C LYS A 351 3.91 -23.60 -8.41
N LEU A 352 4.54 -22.43 -8.26
CA LEU A 352 3.86 -21.17 -7.94
C LEU A 352 2.86 -20.74 -9.03
N ALA A 353 3.24 -20.89 -10.30
CA ALA A 353 2.39 -20.60 -11.44
C ALA A 353 1.23 -21.62 -11.58
N ASN A 354 1.47 -22.92 -11.35
CA ASN A 354 0.45 -23.96 -11.49
C ASN A 354 -0.47 -24.13 -10.29
N ALA A 355 -0.07 -23.67 -9.10
CA ALA A 355 -0.98 -23.59 -7.95
C ALA A 355 -2.20 -22.69 -8.21
N HIS A 356 -2.15 -21.84 -9.26
CA HIS A 356 -3.24 -21.00 -9.71
C HIS A 356 -4.16 -21.66 -10.78
N LEU A 357 -3.86 -22.89 -11.24
CA LEU A 357 -4.59 -23.53 -12.35
C LEU A 357 -5.45 -24.75 -11.96
N HIS A 358 -5.26 -25.35 -10.79
CA HIS A 358 -6.09 -26.49 -10.33
C HIS A 358 -6.34 -26.48 -8.82
N PRO A 359 -7.55 -26.08 -8.34
CA PRO A 359 -7.99 -26.49 -7.02
C PRO A 359 -8.34 -27.97 -7.06
N THR A 360 -7.62 -28.77 -6.28
CA THR A 360 -7.92 -30.18 -6.01
C THR A 360 -9.37 -30.35 -5.52
N PRO A 361 -10.17 -31.25 -6.10
CA PRO A 361 -11.45 -31.64 -5.52
C PRO A 361 -11.18 -32.71 -4.45
N ASN A 362 -11.46 -32.41 -3.19
CA ASN A 362 -11.55 -33.42 -2.13
C ASN A 362 -13.01 -33.45 -1.65
N LEU A 363 -13.75 -34.53 -1.93
CA LEU A 363 -13.85 -35.79 -1.17
C LEU A 363 -14.58 -35.63 0.16
#